data_AF-A0A2V6N0A0-F1
#
_entry.id   AF-A0A2V6N0A0-F1
#
_cell.length_a   1.000
_cell.length_b   1.000
_cell.length_c   1.000
_cell.angle_alpha   90.00
_cell.angle_beta   90.00
_cell.angle_gamma   90.00
#
_symmetry.space_group_name_H-M   'P 1'
#
loop_
_entity.id
_entity.type
_entity.pdbx_description
1 polymer ?
#
loop_
_entity_poly.entity_id
_entity_poly.type
_entity_poly.pdbx_seq_one_letter_code
_entity_poly.pdbx_strand_id
1 'polypeptide(L)'
;GADIGGSADAFHYIYQPLNGDGKIIARIVTQYNSDPSAKAGVMIRETLTAGSKYAAVVITPSTGISFQRRTATNGTTANTTATGPQLVVPYWLKLTRTGNSLASYYSSDGVTWTSAGNNNVAMGSGVFIGLAVTSHSVFNSTATIDQVNLPPIANAGPDQSITVPANTVSLNGSATDDGQPNGTITYSWTKVSGSGTVTFGNTSQAVTTAQFSAAGTYTLRLKADDGQLSATDDVVITVNPAAAGSTIRINSGGSSYTDSSGQVWSADAYFTGGTAASYTATVSGTSDPTLYQSERFAKTLTYNIPVANGTYDVTLAFSEMVFNAAGQRVFNVTIEGQPVLQDFDIWALVGKNAALQRTFTTVVTDATLNIVGNGTVNNAKLSAIQIAPSGAPTPTPTPTP
;
A
#
# COMPACT_ATOMS: atom_id res chain seq x y z
N GLY A 1 -22.14 -14.16 37.59
CA GLY A 1 -22.08 -15.53 37.04
C GLY A 1 -21.17 -16.37 37.91
N ALA A 2 -21.15 -17.70 37.70
CA ALA A 2 -20.46 -18.61 38.60
C ALA A 2 -18.93 -18.45 38.57
N ASP A 3 -18.30 -18.46 37.39
CA ASP A 3 -16.86 -18.20 37.27
C ASP A 3 -16.43 -17.97 35.81
N ILE A 4 -15.21 -17.46 35.62
CA ILE A 4 -14.41 -17.62 34.41
C ILE A 4 -13.31 -18.62 34.76
N GLY A 5 -13.53 -19.90 34.47
CA GLY A 5 -12.76 -20.98 35.07
C GLY A 5 -13.29 -22.38 34.74
N GLY A 6 -12.58 -23.41 35.23
CA GLY A 6 -12.96 -24.81 35.03
C GLY A 6 -13.14 -25.19 33.54
N SER A 7 -14.09 -26.09 33.28
CA SER A 7 -14.46 -26.53 31.91
C SER A 7 -15.58 -25.73 31.28
N ALA A 8 -16.28 -24.89 32.04
CA ALA A 8 -17.42 -24.11 31.56
C ALA A 8 -17.52 -22.77 32.30
N ASP A 9 -17.59 -21.69 31.54
CA ASP A 9 -17.69 -20.34 32.07
C ASP A 9 -19.15 -19.91 32.26
N ALA A 10 -19.38 -19.04 33.25
CA ALA A 10 -20.64 -18.35 33.46
C ALA A 10 -20.38 -16.92 33.93
N PHE A 11 -20.48 -15.95 33.00
CA PHE A 11 -20.06 -14.56 33.21
C PHE A 11 -20.77 -13.62 32.23
N HIS A 12 -20.59 -12.31 32.41
CA HIS A 12 -21.04 -11.31 31.44
C HIS A 12 -19.90 -10.93 30.51
N TYR A 13 -20.19 -10.92 29.20
CA TYR A 13 -19.22 -10.64 28.16
C TYR A 13 -19.79 -9.60 27.19
N ILE A 14 -19.11 -8.46 27.07
CA ILE A 14 -19.37 -7.45 26.04
C ILE A 14 -18.25 -7.58 25.02
N TYR A 15 -18.59 -7.76 23.74
CA TYR A 15 -17.62 -8.20 22.75
C TYR A 15 -17.95 -7.70 21.34
N GLN A 16 -16.92 -7.78 20.49
CA GLN A 16 -17.06 -7.70 19.05
C GLN A 16 -16.31 -8.85 18.36
N PRO A 17 -16.65 -9.20 17.11
CA PRO A 17 -15.86 -10.12 16.31
C PRO A 17 -14.46 -9.58 16.03
N LEU A 18 -13.48 -10.48 15.94
CA LEU A 18 -12.12 -10.22 15.51
C LEU A 18 -11.70 -11.32 14.54
N ASN A 19 -11.16 -10.94 13.38
CA ASN A 19 -10.61 -11.89 12.41
C ASN A 19 -9.08 -11.80 12.41
N GLY A 20 -8.42 -12.90 12.76
CA GLY A 20 -6.96 -13.02 12.76
C GLY A 20 -6.32 -12.46 14.04
N ASP A 21 -5.32 -11.61 13.84
CA ASP A 21 -4.52 -11.01 14.89
C ASP A 21 -5.22 -9.77 15.46
N GLY A 22 -5.00 -9.48 16.73
CA GLY A 22 -5.62 -8.32 17.35
C GLY A 22 -5.17 -8.08 18.78
N LYS A 23 -5.60 -6.96 19.35
CA LYS A 23 -5.22 -6.52 20.68
C LYS A 23 -6.36 -5.76 21.32
N ILE A 24 -6.50 -5.88 22.63
CA ILE A 24 -7.40 -5.03 23.42
C ILE A 24 -6.63 -4.49 24.61
N ILE A 25 -6.86 -3.23 24.92
CA ILE A 25 -6.36 -2.52 26.09
C ILE A 25 -7.57 -1.99 26.84
N ALA A 26 -7.59 -2.08 28.17
CA ALA A 26 -8.61 -1.45 28.99
C ALA A 26 -8.06 -1.11 30.37
N ARG A 27 -8.57 -0.05 30.98
CA ARG A 27 -8.28 0.27 32.38
C ARG A 27 -9.44 -0.18 33.25
N ILE A 28 -9.16 -1.10 34.17
CA ILE A 28 -10.11 -1.52 35.19
C ILE A 28 -10.03 -0.51 36.32
N VAL A 29 -11.06 0.31 36.48
CA VAL A 29 -11.12 1.39 37.47
C VAL A 29 -11.62 0.87 38.81
N THR A 30 -12.64 0.02 38.81
CA THR A 30 -13.19 -0.61 40.01
C THR A 30 -13.48 -2.08 39.76
N GLN A 31 -13.35 -2.88 40.81
CA GLN A 31 -13.81 -4.27 40.87
C GLN A 31 -14.45 -4.50 42.23
N TYR A 32 -15.78 -4.61 42.27
CA TYR A 32 -16.48 -4.87 43.53
C TYR A 32 -16.15 -6.27 44.07
N ASN A 33 -15.87 -6.35 45.37
CA ASN A 33 -15.54 -7.60 46.04
C ASN A 33 -16.82 -8.33 46.48
N SER A 34 -17.59 -8.83 45.50
CA SER A 34 -18.71 -9.74 45.75
C SER A 34 -18.26 -11.12 46.25
N ASP A 35 -17.02 -11.46 45.92
CA ASP A 35 -16.28 -12.66 46.34
C ASP A 35 -14.79 -12.41 46.08
N PRO A 36 -13.85 -12.96 46.86
CA PRO A 36 -12.40 -12.83 46.64
C PRO A 36 -11.95 -13.20 45.21
N SER A 37 -12.68 -14.10 44.55
CA SER A 37 -12.43 -14.56 43.19
C SER A 37 -13.33 -13.90 42.14
N ALA A 38 -14.07 -12.83 42.46
CA ALA A 38 -14.71 -11.99 41.46
C ALA A 38 -13.66 -11.43 40.49
N LYS A 39 -14.02 -11.26 39.21
CA LYS A 39 -13.07 -10.89 38.15
C LYS A 39 -13.64 -9.81 37.25
N ALA A 40 -12.79 -8.89 36.83
CA ALA A 40 -13.00 -8.03 35.65
C ALA A 40 -11.74 -7.98 34.80
N GLY A 41 -11.90 -7.92 33.48
CA GLY A 41 -10.76 -7.80 32.60
C GLY A 41 -11.11 -7.88 31.12
N VAL A 42 -10.08 -8.16 30.33
CA VAL A 42 -10.19 -8.30 28.87
C VAL A 42 -10.00 -9.75 28.46
N MET A 43 -10.70 -10.17 27.41
CA MET A 43 -10.75 -11.57 26.97
C MET A 43 -10.83 -11.68 25.44
N ILE A 44 -10.12 -12.67 24.91
CA ILE A 44 -10.29 -13.21 23.56
C ILE A 44 -10.77 -14.66 23.67
N ARG A 45 -11.88 -15.00 23.00
CA ARG A 45 -12.47 -16.34 23.02
C ARG A 45 -12.94 -16.80 21.64
N GLU A 46 -12.81 -18.09 21.36
CA GLU A 46 -13.12 -18.66 20.04
C GLU A 46 -14.63 -18.68 19.73
N THR A 47 -15.46 -19.03 20.71
CA THR A 47 -16.93 -19.09 20.57
C THR A 47 -17.61 -18.52 21.79
N LEU A 48 -18.92 -18.25 21.71
CA LEU A 48 -19.72 -17.77 22.84
C LEU A 48 -20.21 -18.90 23.78
N THR A 49 -19.96 -20.16 23.44
CA THR A 49 -20.36 -21.31 24.27
C THR A 49 -19.54 -21.39 25.56
N ALA A 50 -20.16 -21.84 26.66
CA ALA A 50 -19.53 -21.85 27.99
C ALA A 50 -18.18 -22.57 28.03
N GLY A 51 -17.97 -23.62 27.24
CA GLY A 51 -16.72 -24.36 27.18
C GLY A 51 -15.68 -23.83 26.18
N SER A 52 -15.85 -22.64 25.62
CA SER A 52 -14.95 -22.10 24.59
C SER A 52 -13.49 -22.09 25.02
N LYS A 53 -12.57 -22.34 24.09
CA LYS A 53 -11.19 -21.90 24.25
C LYS A 53 -11.16 -20.39 24.43
N TYR A 54 -10.28 -19.91 25.31
CA TYR A 54 -10.13 -18.48 25.55
C TYR A 54 -8.74 -18.17 26.14
N ALA A 55 -8.37 -16.90 26.08
CA ALA A 55 -7.40 -16.32 27.00
C ALA A 55 -7.98 -15.00 27.55
N ALA A 56 -7.72 -14.74 28.82
CA ALA A 56 -8.17 -13.53 29.50
C ALA A 56 -7.09 -13.06 30.47
N VAL A 57 -6.94 -11.75 30.58
CA VAL A 57 -6.21 -11.15 31.70
C VAL A 57 -7.22 -10.41 32.55
N VAL A 58 -7.31 -10.79 33.81
CA VAL A 58 -8.33 -10.33 34.75
C VAL A 58 -7.70 -9.87 36.05
N ILE A 59 -8.33 -8.91 36.74
CA ILE A 59 -7.99 -8.51 38.09
C ILE A 59 -9.04 -9.03 39.08
N THR A 60 -8.58 -9.49 40.24
CA THR A 60 -9.42 -10.02 41.33
C THR A 60 -9.22 -9.20 42.61
N PRO A 61 -10.21 -9.12 43.51
CA PRO A 61 -10.08 -8.44 44.79
C PRO A 61 -8.94 -8.96 45.67
N SER A 62 -8.70 -10.28 45.72
CA SER A 62 -7.74 -10.87 46.67
C SER A 62 -6.41 -11.33 46.06
N THR A 63 -6.40 -11.78 44.80
CA THR A 63 -5.20 -12.38 44.18
C THR A 63 -4.51 -11.46 43.17
N GLY A 64 -5.07 -10.27 42.94
CA GLY A 64 -4.55 -9.32 41.95
C GLY A 64 -4.79 -9.81 40.52
N ILE A 65 -3.80 -9.65 39.65
CA ILE A 65 -3.93 -9.88 38.21
C ILE A 65 -3.60 -11.34 37.86
N SER A 66 -4.43 -11.96 37.02
CA SER A 66 -4.27 -13.34 36.57
C SER A 66 -4.44 -13.46 35.05
N PHE A 67 -3.50 -14.15 34.42
CA PHE A 67 -3.63 -14.62 33.04
C PHE A 67 -4.27 -16.01 33.02
N GLN A 68 -5.54 -16.06 32.64
CA GLN A 68 -6.33 -17.28 32.52
C GLN A 68 -6.42 -17.72 31.06
N ARG A 69 -6.40 -19.03 30.83
CA ARG A 69 -6.57 -19.60 29.48
C ARG A 69 -7.18 -20.99 29.52
N ARG A 70 -7.96 -21.30 28.50
CA ARG A 70 -8.45 -22.65 28.19
C ARG A 70 -7.99 -23.01 26.78
N THR A 71 -7.15 -24.05 26.67
CA THR A 71 -6.52 -24.44 25.39
C THR A 71 -7.34 -25.44 24.56
N ALA A 72 -8.34 -26.07 25.16
CA ALA A 72 -9.24 -27.03 24.50
C ALA A 72 -10.70 -26.76 24.87
N THR A 73 -11.62 -27.01 23.96
CA THR A 73 -13.06 -26.87 24.22
C THR A 73 -13.47 -27.81 25.37
N ASN A 74 -14.18 -27.27 26.36
CA ASN A 74 -14.53 -27.95 27.62
C ASN A 74 -13.32 -28.42 28.46
N GLY A 75 -12.10 -27.98 28.13
CA GLY A 75 -10.90 -28.30 28.89
C GLY A 75 -10.78 -27.47 30.17
N THR A 76 -9.88 -27.88 31.06
CA THR A 76 -9.61 -27.15 32.31
C THR A 76 -8.93 -25.81 32.05
N THR A 77 -9.42 -24.74 32.68
CA THR A 77 -8.73 -23.44 32.72
C THR A 77 -7.44 -23.54 33.51
N ALA A 78 -6.35 -23.03 32.94
CA ALA A 78 -5.10 -22.79 33.65
C ALA A 78 -4.95 -21.29 33.94
N ASN A 79 -4.32 -20.95 35.07
CA ASN A 79 -4.08 -19.58 35.51
C ASN A 79 -2.58 -19.32 35.81
N THR A 80 -2.11 -18.12 35.51
CA THR A 80 -0.78 -17.63 35.90
C THR A 80 -1.00 -16.29 36.58
N THR A 81 -0.70 -16.22 37.88
CA THR A 81 -0.89 -15.00 38.66
C THR A 81 0.33 -14.10 38.53
N ALA A 82 0.10 -12.81 38.28
CA ALA A 82 1.15 -11.81 38.25
C ALA A 82 1.85 -11.71 39.61
N THR A 83 3.16 -11.54 39.60
CA THR A 83 3.97 -11.38 40.81
C THR A 83 4.26 -9.90 41.08
N GLY A 84 4.31 -9.51 42.35
CA GLY A 84 4.57 -8.14 42.79
C GLY A 84 3.79 -7.74 44.06
N PRO A 85 3.98 -6.51 44.57
CA PRO A 85 3.13 -5.96 45.63
C PRO A 85 1.66 -5.95 45.20
N GLN A 86 0.73 -5.98 46.16
CA GLN A 86 -0.70 -6.22 45.94
C GLN A 86 -1.25 -5.34 44.79
N LEU A 87 -1.56 -5.98 43.66
CA LEU A 87 -2.07 -5.34 42.45
C LEU A 87 -3.57 -5.09 42.61
N VAL A 88 -3.92 -3.90 43.10
CA VAL A 88 -5.30 -3.44 43.24
C VAL A 88 -5.65 -2.44 42.14
N VAL A 89 -6.94 -2.35 41.82
CA VAL A 89 -7.48 -1.35 40.90
C VAL A 89 -7.20 0.08 41.40
N PRO A 90 -6.99 1.08 40.51
CA PRO A 90 -7.09 0.97 39.05
C PRO A 90 -5.87 0.32 38.41
N TYR A 91 -6.08 -0.44 37.33
CA TYR A 91 -4.99 -1.08 36.59
C TYR A 91 -5.30 -1.24 35.11
N TRP A 92 -4.31 -1.03 34.25
CA TRP A 92 -4.42 -1.28 32.81
C TRP A 92 -4.12 -2.74 32.50
N LEU A 93 -4.98 -3.36 31.71
CA LEU A 93 -4.86 -4.72 31.23
C LEU A 93 -4.79 -4.74 29.71
N LYS A 94 -3.93 -5.58 29.16
CA LYS A 94 -3.75 -5.74 27.71
C LYS A 94 -3.64 -7.22 27.34
N LEU A 95 -4.35 -7.60 26.29
CA LEU A 95 -4.27 -8.94 25.71
C LEU A 95 -4.01 -8.81 24.21
N THR A 96 -2.98 -9.51 23.72
CA THR A 96 -2.59 -9.52 22.30
C THR A 96 -2.70 -10.93 21.75
N ARG A 97 -3.22 -11.08 20.54
CA ARG A 97 -3.25 -12.31 19.74
C ARG A 97 -2.39 -12.12 18.50
N THR A 98 -1.45 -13.04 18.28
CA THR A 98 -0.60 -13.12 17.08
C THR A 98 -0.54 -14.58 16.63
N GLY A 99 -1.23 -14.90 15.54
CA GLY A 99 -1.61 -16.26 15.18
C GLY A 99 -2.34 -16.93 16.35
N ASN A 100 -1.77 -18.04 16.83
CA ASN A 100 -2.30 -18.76 18.00
C ASN A 100 -1.65 -18.33 19.32
N SER A 101 -0.66 -17.43 19.30
CA SER A 101 -0.01 -16.94 20.51
C SER A 101 -0.86 -15.84 21.15
N LEU A 102 -1.27 -16.03 22.40
CA LEU A 102 -1.90 -14.99 23.21
C LEU A 102 -0.97 -14.55 24.33
N ALA A 103 -0.70 -13.25 24.38
CA ALA A 103 0.19 -12.63 25.34
C ALA A 103 -0.56 -11.61 26.21
N SER A 104 -0.38 -11.71 27.52
CA SER A 104 -1.04 -10.89 28.53
C SER A 104 -0.07 -9.90 29.16
N TYR A 105 -0.56 -8.69 29.41
CA TYR A 105 0.22 -7.62 30.02
C TYR A 105 -0.64 -6.81 30.99
N TYR A 106 0.03 -6.17 31.94
CA TYR A 106 -0.56 -5.26 32.90
C TYR A 106 0.33 -4.02 33.08
N SER A 107 -0.29 -2.89 33.41
CA SER A 107 0.41 -1.63 33.66
C SER A 107 -0.31 -0.73 34.68
N SER A 108 0.45 -0.06 35.56
CA SER A 108 -0.11 0.93 36.48
C SER A 108 -0.32 2.31 35.84
N ASP A 109 0.40 2.63 34.76
CA ASP A 109 0.41 3.94 34.10
C ASP A 109 -0.18 3.92 32.67
N GLY A 110 -0.42 2.73 32.10
CA GLY A 110 -0.89 2.54 30.73
C GLY A 110 0.22 2.66 29.68
N VAL A 111 1.44 2.99 30.09
CA VAL A 111 2.60 3.27 29.24
C VAL A 111 3.65 2.17 29.37
N THR A 112 4.04 1.84 30.60
CA THR A 112 5.04 0.83 30.93
C THR A 112 4.36 -0.50 31.20
N TRP A 113 4.59 -1.50 30.36
CA TRP A 113 3.88 -2.77 30.41
C TRP A 113 4.73 -3.91 30.98
N THR A 114 4.19 -4.62 31.97
CA THR A 114 4.75 -5.88 32.49
C THR A 114 4.00 -7.07 31.90
N SER A 115 4.71 -8.12 31.49
CA SER A 115 4.11 -9.35 30.97
C SER A 115 3.58 -10.23 32.11
N ALA A 116 2.33 -10.70 32.00
CA ALA A 116 1.75 -11.74 32.87
C ALA A 116 1.88 -13.16 32.27
N GLY A 117 2.53 -13.27 31.09
CA GLY A 117 2.80 -14.52 30.41
C GLY A 117 2.22 -14.58 29.00
N ASN A 118 2.65 -15.60 28.25
CA ASN A 118 2.12 -15.94 26.93
C ASN A 118 1.72 -17.42 26.90
N ASN A 119 0.79 -17.76 26.02
CA ASN A 119 0.40 -19.14 25.79
C ASN A 119 -0.08 -19.35 24.35
N ASN A 120 0.15 -20.55 23.82
CA ASN A 120 -0.40 -20.95 22.53
C ASN A 120 -1.81 -21.52 22.74
N VAL A 121 -2.83 -20.82 22.25
CA VAL A 121 -4.21 -21.29 22.24
C VAL A 121 -4.69 -21.32 20.80
N ALA A 122 -4.72 -22.52 20.22
CA ALA A 122 -5.15 -22.73 18.85
C ALA A 122 -6.65 -22.44 18.69
N MET A 123 -6.97 -21.32 18.04
CA MET A 123 -8.34 -20.92 17.71
C MET A 123 -8.46 -20.65 16.20
N GLY A 124 -9.68 -20.70 15.68
CA GLY A 124 -9.98 -20.22 14.32
C GLY A 124 -9.57 -18.76 14.09
N SER A 125 -9.60 -18.32 12.83
CA SER A 125 -9.36 -16.91 12.48
C SER A 125 -10.44 -16.00 13.05
N GLY A 126 -11.71 -16.41 12.99
CA GLY A 126 -12.81 -15.71 13.64
C GLY A 126 -12.88 -16.00 15.13
N VAL A 127 -12.70 -14.97 15.95
CA VAL A 127 -12.82 -15.01 17.41
C VAL A 127 -13.64 -13.81 17.90
N PHE A 128 -13.89 -13.76 19.20
CA PHE A 128 -14.52 -12.62 19.87
C PHE A 128 -13.50 -11.98 20.82
N ILE A 129 -13.43 -10.65 20.83
CA ILE A 129 -12.57 -9.85 21.71
C ILE A 129 -13.44 -8.87 22.50
N GLY A 130 -13.13 -8.66 23.78
CA GLY A 130 -13.99 -7.82 24.61
C GLY A 130 -13.70 -7.86 26.11
N LEU A 131 -14.69 -7.41 26.89
CA LEU A 131 -14.63 -7.23 28.35
C LEU A 131 -15.40 -8.33 29.05
N ALA A 132 -14.79 -8.94 30.07
CA ALA A 132 -15.37 -10.05 30.83
C ALA A 132 -15.48 -9.71 32.32
N VAL A 133 -16.66 -9.94 32.91
CA VAL A 133 -16.92 -9.73 34.34
C VAL A 133 -17.67 -10.91 34.95
N THR A 134 -17.19 -11.41 36.10
CA THR A 134 -17.91 -12.38 36.91
C THR A 134 -17.95 -12.00 38.39
N SER A 135 -19.07 -12.33 39.04
CA SER A 135 -19.28 -12.10 40.47
C SER A 135 -18.66 -13.17 41.36
N HIS A 136 -18.39 -14.35 40.79
CA HIS A 136 -18.03 -15.56 41.54
C HIS A 136 -18.95 -15.82 42.75
N SER A 137 -20.22 -15.48 42.57
CA SER A 137 -21.21 -15.45 43.64
C SER A 137 -22.61 -15.51 43.03
N VAL A 138 -23.56 -15.96 43.85
CA VAL A 138 -25.00 -15.88 43.53
C VAL A 138 -25.52 -14.44 43.57
N PHE A 139 -24.77 -13.52 44.19
CA PHE A 139 -25.08 -12.08 44.21
C PHE A 139 -24.43 -11.34 43.02
N ASN A 140 -24.95 -10.16 42.74
CA ASN A 140 -24.43 -9.29 41.69
C ASN A 140 -23.06 -8.69 42.08
N SER A 141 -22.26 -8.41 41.06
CA SER A 141 -21.00 -7.68 41.17
C SER A 141 -20.94 -6.60 40.11
N THR A 142 -20.21 -5.53 40.39
CA THR A 142 -20.05 -4.40 39.48
C THR A 142 -18.57 -4.10 39.29
N ALA A 143 -18.19 -3.80 38.06
CA ALA A 143 -16.86 -3.30 37.72
C ALA A 143 -17.01 -2.07 36.81
N THR A 144 -16.17 -1.07 37.02
CA THR A 144 -16.04 0.09 36.13
C THR A 144 -14.81 -0.11 35.28
N ILE A 145 -14.98 -0.09 33.96
CA ILE A 145 -13.93 -0.24 32.97
C ILE A 145 -13.99 0.97 32.04
N ASP A 146 -12.86 1.64 31.83
CA ASP A 146 -12.74 2.78 30.92
C ASP A 146 -11.52 2.64 30.02
N GLN A 147 -11.36 3.61 29.10
CA GLN A 147 -10.23 3.68 28.17
C GLN A 147 -10.02 2.36 27.41
N VAL A 148 -11.14 1.75 27.00
CA VAL A 148 -11.12 0.50 26.24
C VAL A 148 -10.75 0.84 24.81
N ASN A 149 -9.60 0.34 24.38
CA ASN A 149 -9.05 0.57 23.06
C ASN A 149 -8.86 -0.74 22.29
N LEU A 150 -9.40 -0.78 21.07
CA LEU A 150 -9.27 -1.81 20.05
C LEU A 150 -8.61 -1.20 18.81
N PRO A 151 -7.83 -1.95 18.02
CA PRO A 151 -7.21 -1.39 16.83
C PRO A 151 -8.27 -0.81 15.87
N PRO A 152 -7.94 0.25 15.13
CA PRO A 152 -8.80 0.75 14.07
C PRO A 152 -9.16 -0.36 13.08
N ILE A 153 -10.29 -0.22 12.40
CA ILE A 153 -10.66 -1.07 11.27
C ILE A 153 -10.28 -0.31 10.01
N ALA A 154 -9.19 -0.72 9.36
CA ALA A 154 -8.73 -0.16 8.09
C ALA A 154 -9.50 -0.78 6.91
N ASN A 155 -9.77 0.02 5.88
CA ASN A 155 -10.34 -0.42 4.61
C ASN A 155 -9.64 0.30 3.46
N ALA A 156 -8.91 -0.44 2.62
CA ALA A 156 -8.15 0.06 1.48
C ALA A 156 -9.02 0.37 0.25
N GLY A 157 -10.30 0.02 0.29
CA GLY A 157 -11.24 0.11 -0.83
C GLY A 157 -11.23 -1.14 -1.72
N PRO A 158 -12.10 -1.19 -2.74
CA PRO A 158 -12.18 -2.33 -3.64
C PRO A 158 -10.98 -2.39 -4.59
N ASP A 159 -10.66 -3.60 -5.06
CA ASP A 159 -9.71 -3.84 -6.14
C ASP A 159 -10.08 -3.04 -7.40
N GLN A 160 -9.07 -2.59 -8.15
CA GLN A 160 -9.28 -1.75 -9.33
C GLN A 160 -8.50 -2.26 -10.54
N SER A 161 -8.99 -1.93 -11.74
CA SER A 161 -8.26 -2.19 -12.98
C SER A 161 -8.31 -0.98 -13.90
N ILE A 162 -7.15 -0.66 -14.50
CA ILE A 162 -6.98 0.40 -15.50
C ILE A 162 -6.24 -0.15 -16.72
N THR A 163 -6.31 0.56 -17.85
CA THR A 163 -5.64 0.19 -19.09
C THR A 163 -4.79 1.37 -19.58
N VAL A 164 -3.56 1.11 -20.00
CA VAL A 164 -2.66 2.12 -20.58
C VAL A 164 -3.36 2.82 -21.77
N PRO A 165 -3.24 4.16 -21.91
CA PRO A 165 -2.27 5.03 -21.25
C PRO A 165 -2.66 5.53 -19.85
N ALA A 166 -3.82 5.13 -19.30
CA ALA A 166 -4.11 5.43 -17.91
C ALA A 166 -3.13 4.66 -17.00
N ASN A 167 -2.49 5.39 -16.09
CA ASN A 167 -1.51 4.84 -15.16
C ASN A 167 -1.72 5.34 -13.73
N THR A 168 -2.84 5.99 -13.45
CA THR A 168 -3.14 6.59 -12.14
C THR A 168 -4.53 6.15 -11.69
N VAL A 169 -4.65 5.78 -10.41
CA VAL A 169 -5.93 5.49 -9.76
C VAL A 169 -6.15 6.40 -8.56
N SER A 170 -7.42 6.60 -8.21
CA SER A 170 -7.81 7.16 -6.90
C SER A 170 -7.98 6.01 -5.91
N LEU A 171 -7.26 6.08 -4.79
CA LEU A 171 -7.40 5.17 -3.67
C LEU A 171 -8.36 5.83 -2.67
N ASN A 172 -9.49 5.19 -2.42
CA ASN A 172 -10.53 5.69 -1.52
C ASN A 172 -10.49 4.92 -0.20
N GLY A 173 -9.37 5.04 0.52
CA GLY A 173 -9.18 4.40 1.80
C GLY A 173 -10.04 5.04 2.90
N SER A 174 -10.32 4.26 3.94
CA SER A 174 -11.01 4.72 5.14
C SER A 174 -10.58 3.93 6.37
N ALA A 175 -10.88 4.44 7.55
CA ALA A 175 -10.84 3.67 8.78
C ALA A 175 -11.94 4.12 9.74
N THR A 176 -12.32 3.20 10.63
CA THR A 176 -13.18 3.48 11.78
C THR A 176 -12.47 3.04 13.05
N ASP A 177 -12.78 3.68 14.16
CA ASP A 177 -12.11 3.46 15.43
C ASP A 177 -13.08 3.67 16.59
N ASP A 178 -12.77 3.11 17.76
CA ASP A 178 -13.61 3.24 18.96
C ASP A 178 -13.46 4.61 19.67
N GLY A 179 -12.59 5.49 19.15
CA GLY A 179 -12.36 6.83 19.67
C GLY A 179 -11.26 6.89 20.71
N GLN A 180 -10.59 5.78 21.02
CA GLN A 180 -9.43 5.74 21.90
C GLN A 180 -8.12 5.69 21.09
N PRO A 181 -6.99 6.14 21.67
CA PRO A 181 -6.89 6.90 22.92
C PRO A 181 -7.38 8.35 22.78
N ASN A 182 -7.53 8.89 21.57
CA ASN A 182 -7.88 10.29 21.33
C ASN A 182 -8.79 10.54 20.11
N GLY A 183 -9.22 9.46 19.43
CA GLY A 183 -10.09 9.51 18.26
C GLY A 183 -9.43 10.03 16.97
N THR A 184 -8.11 10.22 16.96
CA THR A 184 -7.36 10.64 15.78
C THR A 184 -6.68 9.44 15.14
N ILE A 185 -6.97 9.20 13.85
CA ILE A 185 -6.34 8.14 13.07
C ILE A 185 -5.31 8.76 12.12
N THR A 186 -4.12 8.18 12.10
CA THR A 186 -3.08 8.46 11.09
C THR A 186 -3.04 7.34 10.05
N TYR A 187 -2.76 7.70 8.80
CA TYR A 187 -2.75 6.78 7.67
C TYR A 187 -1.35 6.63 7.09
N SER A 188 -1.06 5.47 6.51
CA SER A 188 0.12 5.32 5.63
C SER A 188 -0.15 4.31 4.52
N TRP A 189 0.00 4.76 3.27
CA TRP A 189 -0.03 3.89 2.09
C TRP A 189 1.36 3.36 1.75
N THR A 190 1.43 2.07 1.41
CA THR A 190 2.67 1.41 0.96
C THR A 190 2.39 0.43 -0.18
N LYS A 191 3.42 0.14 -0.99
CA LYS A 191 3.38 -0.94 -1.97
C LYS A 191 3.92 -2.23 -1.32
N VAL A 192 3.12 -3.29 -1.29
CA VAL A 192 3.50 -4.61 -0.78
C VAL A 192 4.20 -5.42 -1.88
N SER A 193 3.66 -5.41 -3.09
CA SER A 193 4.16 -6.21 -4.23
C SER A 193 3.91 -5.53 -5.59
N GLY A 194 4.50 -6.06 -6.65
CA GLY A 194 4.41 -5.56 -8.04
C GLY A 194 5.77 -5.23 -8.65
N SER A 195 5.91 -5.29 -9.98
CA SER A 195 7.21 -5.13 -10.67
C SER A 195 7.64 -3.67 -10.86
N GLY A 196 6.71 -2.75 -11.17
CA GLY A 196 7.03 -1.32 -11.36
C GLY A 196 7.06 -0.50 -10.07
N THR A 197 7.46 0.76 -10.13
CA THR A 197 7.35 1.69 -9.00
C THR A 197 5.92 2.22 -8.88
N VAL A 198 5.54 2.59 -7.64
CA VAL A 198 4.26 3.24 -7.33
C VAL A 198 4.56 4.58 -6.66
N THR A 199 4.10 5.66 -7.27
CA THR A 199 4.20 7.01 -6.73
C THR A 199 2.85 7.42 -6.18
N PHE A 200 2.77 7.59 -4.86
CA PHE A 200 1.55 8.05 -4.20
C PHE A 200 1.49 9.59 -4.19
N GLY A 201 0.29 10.16 -4.31
CA GLY A 201 0.10 11.62 -4.19
C GLY A 201 0.42 12.12 -2.78
N ASN A 202 -0.24 11.56 -1.77
CA ASN A 202 0.05 11.77 -0.35
C ASN A 202 -0.17 10.46 0.41
N THR A 203 0.89 9.87 0.94
CA THR A 203 0.81 8.59 1.64
C THR A 203 0.09 8.69 2.99
N SER A 204 -0.01 9.88 3.58
CA SER A 204 -0.58 10.11 4.91
C SER A 204 -2.08 10.44 4.90
N GLN A 205 -2.73 10.43 3.73
CA GLN A 205 -4.17 10.59 3.60
C GLN A 205 -4.85 9.26 3.26
N ALA A 206 -6.00 9.00 3.88
CA ALA A 206 -6.81 7.82 3.58
C ALA A 206 -7.22 7.80 2.09
N VAL A 207 -7.69 8.95 1.59
CA VAL A 207 -7.98 9.18 0.17
C VAL A 207 -6.77 9.82 -0.50
N THR A 208 -6.23 9.17 -1.53
CA THR A 208 -5.03 9.62 -2.23
C THR A 208 -5.02 9.12 -3.68
N THR A 209 -3.97 9.41 -4.44
CA THR A 209 -3.75 8.83 -5.76
C THR A 209 -2.53 7.91 -5.74
N ALA A 210 -2.52 6.93 -6.65
CA ALA A 210 -1.35 6.08 -6.91
C ALA A 210 -1.10 6.03 -8.41
N GLN A 211 0.14 6.35 -8.80
CA GLN A 211 0.62 6.30 -10.18
C GLN A 211 1.60 5.14 -10.36
N PHE A 212 1.46 4.39 -11.44
CA PHE A 212 2.23 3.18 -11.74
C PHE A 212 3.22 3.41 -12.89
N SER A 213 4.44 2.90 -12.73
CA SER A 213 5.48 3.01 -13.76
C SER A 213 5.44 1.91 -14.82
N ALA A 214 4.62 0.88 -14.66
CA ALA A 214 4.54 -0.26 -15.57
C ALA A 214 3.17 -0.94 -15.47
N ALA A 215 2.87 -1.80 -16.45
CA ALA A 215 1.73 -2.72 -16.35
C ALA A 215 2.04 -3.86 -15.38
N GLY A 216 0.98 -4.49 -14.90
CA GLY A 216 1.05 -5.63 -13.99
C GLY A 216 0.08 -5.51 -12.84
N THR A 217 0.19 -6.46 -11.93
CA THR A 217 -0.62 -6.53 -10.71
C THR A 217 0.18 -6.02 -9.52
N TYR A 218 -0.41 -5.12 -8.75
CA TYR A 218 0.18 -4.49 -7.57
C TYR A 218 -0.71 -4.75 -6.36
N THR A 219 -0.10 -5.12 -5.23
CA THR A 219 -0.78 -5.09 -3.93
C THR A 219 -0.34 -3.85 -3.19
N LEU A 220 -1.28 -2.97 -2.87
CA LEU A 220 -1.07 -1.77 -2.07
C LEU A 220 -1.71 -1.95 -0.69
N ARG A 221 -1.10 -1.41 0.35
CA ARG A 221 -1.56 -1.53 1.74
C ARG A 221 -1.87 -0.18 2.35
N LEU A 222 -3.07 -0.05 2.90
CA LEU A 222 -3.43 1.02 3.81
C LEU A 222 -3.15 0.55 5.24
N LYS A 223 -2.40 1.36 6.01
CA LYS A 223 -2.33 1.23 7.47
C LYS A 223 -3.11 2.37 8.11
N ALA A 224 -3.90 2.05 9.13
CA ALA A 224 -4.55 3.01 10.03
C ALA A 224 -4.00 2.82 11.45
N ASP A 225 -3.66 3.91 12.13
CA ASP A 225 -2.99 3.91 13.44
C ASP A 225 -3.56 5.02 14.34
N ASP A 226 -4.00 4.65 15.54
CA ASP A 226 -4.62 5.55 16.53
C ASP A 226 -3.58 6.17 17.51
N GLY A 227 -2.29 5.87 17.32
CA GLY A 227 -1.17 6.25 18.19
C GLY A 227 -0.76 5.19 19.22
N GLN A 228 -1.59 4.17 19.46
CA GLN A 228 -1.33 3.06 20.38
C GLN A 228 -1.44 1.69 19.67
N LEU A 229 -2.40 1.55 18.77
CA LEU A 229 -2.77 0.36 18.00
C LEU A 229 -2.87 0.70 16.51
N SER A 230 -2.71 -0.32 15.67
CA SER A 230 -2.90 -0.17 14.24
C SER A 230 -3.46 -1.43 13.60
N ALA A 231 -4.09 -1.23 12.44
CA ALA A 231 -4.51 -2.28 11.54
C ALA A 231 -4.15 -1.92 10.10
N THR A 232 -4.23 -2.93 9.22
CA THR A 232 -3.93 -2.79 7.81
C THR A 232 -4.97 -3.48 6.96
N ASP A 233 -5.18 -2.97 5.75
CA ASP A 233 -5.95 -3.62 4.70
C ASP A 233 -5.23 -3.49 3.36
N ASP A 234 -5.42 -4.45 2.47
CA ASP A 234 -4.75 -4.55 1.18
C ASP A 234 -5.74 -4.40 0.03
N VAL A 235 -5.32 -3.72 -1.04
CA VAL A 235 -6.06 -3.59 -2.30
C VAL A 235 -5.19 -4.03 -3.47
N VAL A 236 -5.80 -4.72 -4.43
CA VAL A 236 -5.15 -5.17 -5.66
C VAL A 236 -5.47 -4.21 -6.80
N ILE A 237 -4.43 -3.72 -7.47
CA ILE A 237 -4.54 -2.86 -8.65
C ILE A 237 -3.95 -3.58 -9.86
N THR A 238 -4.73 -3.76 -10.92
CA THR A 238 -4.30 -4.36 -12.19
C THR A 238 -4.18 -3.29 -13.27
N VAL A 239 -2.96 -3.03 -13.71
CA VAL A 239 -2.66 -2.13 -14.84
C VAL A 239 -2.47 -2.97 -16.10
N ASN A 240 -3.43 -2.94 -17.01
CA ASN A 240 -3.39 -3.69 -18.26
C ASN A 240 -2.57 -2.95 -19.32
N PRO A 241 -1.80 -3.67 -20.17
CA PRO A 241 -1.15 -3.08 -21.35
C PRO A 241 -2.16 -2.40 -22.27
N ALA A 242 -1.68 -1.45 -23.09
CA ALA A 242 -2.55 -0.81 -24.07
C ALA A 242 -3.13 -1.84 -25.03
N ALA A 243 -4.42 -1.72 -25.36
CA ALA A 243 -5.09 -2.61 -26.27
C ALA A 243 -4.38 -2.63 -27.64
N ALA A 244 -4.32 -3.81 -28.26
CA ALA A 244 -3.79 -3.95 -29.62
C ALA A 244 -4.49 -2.97 -30.57
N GLY A 245 -3.73 -2.24 -31.37
CA GLY A 245 -4.28 -1.20 -32.26
C GLY A 245 -4.33 0.22 -31.68
N SER A 246 -4.00 0.42 -30.40
CA SER A 246 -4.02 1.76 -29.78
C SER A 246 -2.75 2.54 -30.05
N THR A 247 -2.87 3.84 -30.35
CA THR A 247 -1.73 4.76 -30.38
C THR A 247 -1.48 5.35 -29.00
N ILE A 248 -0.25 5.25 -28.50
CA ILE A 248 0.19 5.87 -27.25
C ILE A 248 0.98 7.14 -27.58
N ARG A 249 0.76 8.21 -26.81
CA ARG A 249 1.45 9.50 -26.92
C ARG A 249 1.84 10.00 -25.54
N ILE A 250 3.13 10.20 -25.29
CA ILE A 250 3.69 10.62 -24.00
C ILE A 250 4.48 11.91 -24.19
N ASN A 251 4.17 12.93 -23.38
CA ASN A 251 4.94 14.18 -23.30
C ASN A 251 6.06 14.03 -22.27
N SER A 252 7.27 13.68 -22.69
CA SER A 252 8.40 13.39 -21.80
C SER A 252 8.83 14.64 -21.02
N GLY A 253 8.97 14.50 -19.70
CA GLY A 253 9.24 15.59 -18.76
C GLY A 253 8.10 16.60 -18.58
N GLY A 254 6.96 16.41 -19.24
CA GLY A 254 5.88 17.39 -19.30
C GLY A 254 4.55 16.91 -18.72
N SER A 255 3.63 17.85 -18.55
CA SER A 255 2.23 17.59 -18.23
C SER A 255 1.46 17.12 -19.47
N SER A 256 0.22 16.64 -19.27
CA SER A 256 -0.66 16.30 -20.39
C SER A 256 -0.87 17.49 -21.32
N TYR A 257 -0.88 17.24 -22.63
CA TYR A 257 -0.97 18.27 -23.65
C TYR A 257 -1.86 17.80 -24.80
N THR A 258 -2.66 18.70 -25.39
CA THR A 258 -3.39 18.41 -26.63
C THR A 258 -2.76 19.23 -27.73
N ASP A 259 -2.29 18.57 -28.78
CA ASP A 259 -1.64 19.24 -29.89
C ASP A 259 -2.66 19.95 -30.81
N SER A 260 -2.13 20.73 -31.76
CA SER A 260 -2.87 21.52 -32.73
C SER A 260 -3.76 20.68 -33.66
N SER A 261 -3.54 19.38 -33.74
CA SER A 261 -4.38 18.42 -34.48
C SER A 261 -5.41 17.70 -33.60
N GLY A 262 -5.50 18.07 -32.31
CA GLY A 262 -6.45 17.49 -31.36
C GLY A 262 -6.01 16.15 -30.76
N GLN A 263 -4.76 15.73 -30.96
CA GLN A 263 -4.26 14.49 -30.37
C GLN A 263 -3.83 14.75 -28.93
N VAL A 264 -4.27 13.88 -28.01
CA VAL A 264 -3.93 13.98 -26.59
C VAL A 264 -2.63 13.22 -26.31
N TRP A 265 -1.69 13.94 -25.71
CA TRP A 265 -0.44 13.43 -25.17
C TRP A 265 -0.57 13.33 -23.65
N SER A 266 -0.36 12.13 -23.09
CA SER A 266 -0.36 11.95 -21.64
C SER A 266 0.82 12.69 -21.01
N ALA A 267 0.70 13.02 -19.73
CA ALA A 267 1.86 13.43 -18.95
C ALA A 267 2.94 12.33 -18.96
N ASP A 268 4.17 12.72 -18.65
CA ASP A 268 5.31 11.82 -18.63
C ASP A 268 5.11 10.61 -17.70
N ALA A 269 5.39 9.42 -18.22
CA ALA A 269 5.11 8.16 -17.55
C ALA A 269 6.02 7.04 -18.07
N TYR A 270 6.05 5.93 -17.34
CA TYR A 270 6.74 4.68 -17.72
C TYR A 270 8.26 4.76 -17.83
N PHE A 271 8.88 5.80 -17.25
CA PHE A 271 10.33 5.94 -17.21
C PHE A 271 10.93 5.32 -15.96
N THR A 272 12.22 4.95 -16.03
CA THR A 272 13.03 4.60 -14.86
C THR A 272 14.13 5.64 -14.68
N GLY A 273 14.05 6.40 -13.58
CA GLY A 273 15.02 7.45 -13.24
C GLY A 273 14.95 8.70 -14.13
N GLY A 274 16.04 9.48 -14.11
CA GLY A 274 16.20 10.72 -14.88
C GLY A 274 15.51 11.95 -14.28
N THR A 275 15.89 13.10 -14.81
CA THR A 275 15.41 14.42 -14.38
C THR A 275 14.53 15.01 -15.48
N ALA A 276 13.42 15.63 -15.09
CA ALA A 276 12.58 16.42 -15.99
C ALA A 276 13.05 17.88 -16.02
N ALA A 277 12.99 18.52 -17.18
CA ALA A 277 13.20 19.95 -17.34
C ALA A 277 12.15 20.55 -18.28
N SER A 278 11.91 21.85 -18.14
CA SER A 278 11.02 22.62 -19.00
C SER A 278 11.65 23.96 -19.38
N TYR A 279 11.33 24.44 -20.57
CA TYR A 279 11.94 25.62 -21.18
C TYR A 279 10.87 26.54 -21.77
N THR A 280 11.16 27.84 -21.78
CA THR A 280 10.24 28.86 -22.33
C THR A 280 10.63 29.33 -23.73
N ALA A 281 11.84 29.01 -24.20
CA ALA A 281 12.29 29.39 -25.53
C ALA A 281 11.44 28.69 -26.60
N THR A 282 11.01 29.44 -27.62
CA THR A 282 10.23 28.91 -28.73
C THR A 282 11.03 27.87 -29.51
N VAL A 283 10.39 26.75 -29.85
CA VAL A 283 10.96 25.71 -30.71
C VAL A 283 10.46 25.91 -32.14
N SER A 284 11.40 26.00 -33.08
CA SER A 284 11.12 26.13 -34.51
C SER A 284 10.90 24.77 -35.18
N GLY A 285 10.31 24.75 -36.39
CA GLY A 285 10.09 23.52 -37.17
C GLY A 285 8.92 22.65 -36.69
N THR A 286 8.01 23.20 -35.88
CA THR A 286 6.82 22.49 -35.37
C THR A 286 5.64 23.45 -35.21
N SER A 287 4.42 22.93 -35.38
CA SER A 287 3.16 23.59 -34.99
C SER A 287 2.90 23.52 -33.49
N ASP A 288 3.62 22.65 -32.78
CA ASP A 288 3.37 22.29 -31.38
C ASP A 288 4.64 22.46 -30.52
N PRO A 289 5.14 23.70 -30.31
CA PRO A 289 6.40 23.93 -29.58
C PRO A 289 6.40 23.36 -28.16
N THR A 290 5.25 23.34 -27.48
CA THR A 290 5.11 22.84 -26.11
C THR A 290 5.59 21.41 -25.93
N LEU A 291 5.38 20.55 -26.94
CA LEU A 291 5.81 19.14 -26.92
C LEU A 291 7.35 18.99 -26.94
N TYR A 292 8.05 20.02 -27.38
CA TYR A 292 9.51 20.07 -27.48
C TYR A 292 10.14 20.97 -26.40
N GLN A 293 9.32 21.59 -25.56
CA GLN A 293 9.73 22.49 -24.48
C GLN A 293 9.86 21.78 -23.13
N SER A 294 9.42 20.53 -23.02
CA SER A 294 9.74 19.64 -21.90
C SER A 294 10.67 18.52 -22.32
N GLU A 295 11.47 18.02 -21.38
CA GLU A 295 12.30 16.84 -21.60
C GLU A 295 12.48 16.01 -20.35
N ARG A 296 12.70 14.71 -20.54
CA ARG A 296 13.35 13.85 -19.55
C ARG A 296 14.75 13.50 -20.04
N PHE A 297 15.73 13.59 -19.15
CA PHE A 297 17.12 13.28 -19.47
C PHE A 297 17.83 12.51 -18.35
N ALA A 298 18.78 11.67 -18.75
CA ALA A 298 19.65 10.90 -17.85
C ALA A 298 20.88 10.39 -18.62
N LYS A 299 21.92 9.95 -17.91
CA LYS A 299 23.06 9.27 -18.55
C LYS A 299 22.60 7.97 -19.23
N THR A 300 21.76 7.21 -18.54
CA THR A 300 20.97 6.10 -19.08
C THR A 300 19.51 6.41 -18.80
N LEU A 301 18.74 6.64 -19.86
CA LEU A 301 17.33 6.97 -19.82
C LEU A 301 16.53 5.77 -20.33
N THR A 302 15.64 5.23 -19.51
CA THR A 302 14.83 4.06 -19.88
C THR A 302 13.34 4.39 -19.83
N TYR A 303 12.61 4.01 -20.86
CA TYR A 303 11.15 3.90 -20.86
C TYR A 303 10.73 2.44 -21.08
N ASN A 304 9.78 1.96 -20.28
CA ASN A 304 9.21 0.60 -20.34
C ASN A 304 7.70 0.73 -20.51
N ILE A 305 7.25 0.94 -21.75
CA ILE A 305 5.87 1.37 -22.05
C ILE A 305 5.00 0.14 -22.31
N PRO A 306 3.98 -0.14 -21.49
CA PRO A 306 3.17 -1.33 -21.68
C PRO A 306 2.30 -1.26 -22.92
N VAL A 307 2.49 -2.21 -23.82
CA VAL A 307 1.72 -2.34 -25.07
C VAL A 307 1.38 -3.80 -25.31
N ALA A 308 0.28 -4.10 -26.00
CA ALA A 308 0.08 -5.47 -26.46
C ALA A 308 1.24 -5.94 -27.35
N ASN A 309 1.45 -7.25 -27.47
CA ASN A 309 2.40 -7.80 -28.43
C ASN A 309 1.98 -7.41 -29.85
N GLY A 310 2.94 -6.99 -30.67
CA GLY A 310 2.65 -6.51 -32.01
C GLY A 310 3.80 -5.74 -32.63
N THR A 311 3.58 -5.30 -33.86
CA THR A 311 4.52 -4.45 -34.60
C THR A 311 4.09 -3.00 -34.48
N TYR A 312 5.04 -2.12 -34.17
CA TYR A 312 4.78 -0.72 -33.88
C TYR A 312 5.74 0.20 -34.62
N ASP A 313 5.23 1.34 -35.07
CA ASP A 313 6.00 2.51 -35.47
C ASP A 313 6.18 3.42 -34.25
N VAL A 314 7.43 3.59 -33.83
CA VAL A 314 7.83 4.37 -32.66
C VAL A 314 8.47 5.67 -33.11
N THR A 315 7.79 6.79 -32.88
CA THR A 315 8.30 8.13 -33.15
C THR A 315 8.87 8.74 -31.88
N LEU A 316 10.15 9.08 -31.93
CA LEU A 316 10.87 9.79 -30.87
C LEU A 316 11.04 11.27 -31.26
N ALA A 317 10.67 12.17 -30.35
CA ALA A 317 10.75 13.61 -30.56
C ALA A 317 11.85 14.26 -29.70
N PHE A 318 12.63 15.14 -30.32
CA PHE A 318 13.83 15.76 -29.77
C PHE A 318 13.88 17.26 -30.06
N SER A 319 14.54 17.98 -29.16
CA SER A 319 14.96 19.36 -29.30
C SER A 319 16.22 19.58 -28.46
N GLU A 320 17.20 20.30 -28.98
CA GLU A 320 18.34 20.75 -28.17
C GLU A 320 18.05 22.13 -27.59
N MET A 321 17.74 22.16 -26.29
CA MET A 321 17.32 23.38 -25.59
C MET A 321 18.45 24.02 -24.78
N VAL A 322 19.56 23.31 -24.58
CA VAL A 322 20.63 23.68 -23.65
C VAL A 322 21.90 24.08 -24.39
N PHE A 323 22.42 23.18 -25.21
CA PHE A 323 23.73 23.29 -25.84
C PHE A 323 23.73 24.20 -27.07
N ASN A 324 24.92 24.72 -27.39
CA ASN A 324 25.10 25.77 -28.41
C ASN A 324 26.06 25.36 -29.54
N ALA A 325 26.55 24.12 -29.54
CA ALA A 325 27.42 23.57 -30.58
C ALA A 325 27.28 22.05 -30.68
N ALA A 326 27.67 21.50 -31.84
CA ALA A 326 27.77 20.07 -32.06
C ALA A 326 28.79 19.42 -31.09
N GLY A 327 28.58 18.14 -30.79
CA GLY A 327 29.43 17.31 -29.95
C GLY A 327 29.23 17.52 -28.44
N GLN A 328 28.42 18.50 -28.02
CA GLN A 328 28.20 18.77 -26.59
C GLN A 328 27.22 17.79 -25.94
N ARG A 329 26.32 17.21 -26.74
CA ARG A 329 25.44 16.11 -26.35
C ARG A 329 25.43 15.10 -27.50
N VAL A 330 25.86 13.88 -27.19
CA VAL A 330 25.89 12.77 -28.13
C VAL A 330 25.40 11.53 -27.38
N PHE A 331 24.47 10.78 -27.97
CA PHE A 331 23.91 9.61 -27.32
C PHE A 331 23.45 8.56 -28.33
N ASN A 332 23.28 7.34 -27.85
CA ASN A 332 22.72 6.23 -28.60
C ASN A 332 21.31 5.93 -28.11
N VAL A 333 20.47 5.37 -28.97
CA VAL A 333 19.14 4.87 -28.58
C VAL A 333 18.97 3.45 -29.08
N THR A 334 18.47 2.57 -28.21
CA THR A 334 17.93 1.26 -28.59
C THR A 334 16.43 1.21 -28.37
N ILE A 335 15.74 0.42 -29.19
CA ILE A 335 14.32 0.06 -29.04
C ILE A 335 14.23 -1.46 -29.12
N GLU A 336 13.57 -2.12 -28.15
CA GLU A 336 13.55 -3.60 -28.04
C GLU A 336 14.97 -4.21 -28.07
N GLY A 337 15.93 -3.51 -27.48
CA GLY A 337 17.35 -3.89 -27.48
C GLY A 337 18.09 -3.67 -28.82
N GLN A 338 17.38 -3.31 -29.89
CA GLN A 338 17.99 -3.04 -31.20
C GLN A 338 18.48 -1.59 -31.31
N PRO A 339 19.73 -1.32 -31.74
CA PRO A 339 20.21 0.03 -31.99
C PRO A 339 19.43 0.72 -33.11
N VAL A 340 18.84 1.88 -32.81
CA VAL A 340 18.09 2.69 -33.79
C VAL A 340 18.71 4.06 -34.04
N LEU A 341 19.50 4.57 -33.09
CA LEU A 341 20.28 5.79 -33.22
C LEU A 341 21.68 5.56 -32.64
N GLN A 342 22.70 5.98 -33.38
CA GLN A 342 24.10 5.89 -32.99
C GLN A 342 24.79 7.25 -33.17
N ASP A 343 25.61 7.63 -32.20
CA ASP A 343 26.32 8.92 -32.12
C ASP A 343 25.41 10.11 -32.44
N PHE A 344 24.19 10.04 -31.90
CA PHE A 344 23.13 10.97 -32.24
C PHE A 344 23.34 12.31 -31.54
N ASP A 345 23.48 13.34 -32.36
CA ASP A 345 23.63 14.73 -31.96
C ASP A 345 22.50 15.56 -32.58
N ILE A 346 21.59 16.03 -31.72
CA ILE A 346 20.43 16.82 -32.13
C ILE A 346 20.88 18.18 -32.69
N TRP A 347 21.88 18.81 -32.06
CA TRP A 347 22.36 20.13 -32.48
C TRP A 347 23.00 20.06 -33.86
N ALA A 348 23.81 19.03 -34.13
CA ALA A 348 24.44 18.86 -35.44
C ALA A 348 23.41 18.70 -36.57
N LEU A 349 22.22 18.17 -36.27
CA LEU A 349 21.16 17.92 -37.26
C LEU A 349 20.23 19.11 -37.49
N VAL A 350 19.83 19.81 -36.44
CA VAL A 350 18.80 20.87 -36.53
C VAL A 350 19.16 22.17 -35.81
N GLY A 351 20.31 22.22 -35.13
CA GLY A 351 20.71 23.35 -34.31
C GLY A 351 19.95 23.43 -32.98
N LYS A 352 20.02 24.61 -32.36
CA LYS A 352 19.37 24.89 -31.06
C LYS A 352 17.90 25.26 -31.24
N ASN A 353 17.04 24.86 -30.32
CA ASN A 353 15.61 25.23 -30.27
C ASN A 353 14.87 24.89 -31.58
N ALA A 354 15.16 23.73 -32.15
CA ALA A 354 14.49 23.22 -33.34
C ALA A 354 13.96 21.80 -33.08
N ALA A 355 12.77 21.52 -33.61
CA ALA A 355 12.11 20.23 -33.49
C ALA A 355 12.76 19.20 -34.42
N LEU A 356 12.92 17.97 -33.91
CA LEU A 356 13.43 16.84 -34.66
C LEU A 356 12.66 15.58 -34.28
N GLN A 357 12.21 14.81 -35.28
CA GLN A 357 11.58 13.51 -35.07
C GLN A 357 12.34 12.39 -35.82
N ARG A 358 12.27 11.19 -35.28
CA ARG A 358 12.71 9.94 -35.91
C ARG A 358 11.70 8.85 -35.63
N THR A 359 11.34 8.07 -36.65
CA THR A 359 10.39 6.96 -36.54
C THR A 359 11.07 5.65 -36.89
N PHE A 360 10.82 4.62 -36.08
CA PHE A 360 11.39 3.29 -36.21
C PHE A 360 10.32 2.22 -36.06
N THR A 361 10.38 1.17 -36.87
CA THR A 361 9.48 0.02 -36.72
C THR A 361 10.14 -1.05 -35.84
N THR A 362 9.40 -1.59 -34.88
CA THR A 362 9.87 -2.66 -33.98
C THR A 362 8.78 -3.69 -33.70
N VAL A 363 9.15 -4.84 -33.15
CA VAL A 363 8.23 -5.90 -32.71
C VAL A 363 8.34 -6.09 -31.20
N VAL A 364 7.22 -5.95 -30.50
CA VAL A 364 7.11 -6.18 -29.06
C VAL A 364 6.57 -7.59 -28.81
N THR A 365 7.22 -8.33 -27.91
CA THR A 365 6.92 -9.76 -27.66
C THR A 365 6.61 -10.11 -26.20
N ASP A 366 6.86 -9.19 -25.26
CA ASP A 366 6.71 -9.38 -23.81
C ASP A 366 5.72 -8.40 -23.17
N ALA A 367 4.84 -7.82 -23.99
CA ALA A 367 3.87 -6.79 -23.65
C ALA A 367 4.46 -5.47 -23.10
N THR A 368 5.75 -5.21 -23.34
CA THR A 368 6.43 -3.98 -22.95
C THR A 368 7.30 -3.46 -24.08
N LEU A 369 7.12 -2.21 -24.48
CA LEU A 369 8.03 -1.54 -25.40
C LEU A 369 9.15 -0.85 -24.61
N ASN A 370 10.38 -1.32 -24.76
CA ASN A 370 11.57 -0.78 -24.11
C ASN A 370 12.29 0.21 -25.03
N ILE A 371 12.53 1.43 -24.53
CA ILE A 371 13.38 2.43 -25.16
C ILE A 371 14.52 2.76 -24.20
N VAL A 372 15.76 2.64 -24.64
CA VAL A 372 16.94 2.97 -23.81
C VAL A 372 17.85 3.96 -24.53
N GLY A 373 17.95 5.16 -23.97
CA GLY A 373 18.92 6.19 -24.37
C GLY A 373 20.19 6.12 -23.52
N ASN A 374 21.36 6.07 -24.14
CA ASN A 374 22.66 6.05 -23.45
C ASN A 374 23.55 7.19 -23.94
N GLY A 375 23.82 8.15 -23.06
CA GLY A 375 24.70 9.28 -23.36
C GLY A 375 26.14 8.86 -23.53
N THR A 376 26.74 9.07 -24.70
CA THR A 376 28.19 8.92 -24.93
C THR A 376 28.90 10.21 -24.51
N VAL A 377 28.34 11.36 -24.88
CA VAL A 377 28.69 12.70 -24.37
C VAL A 377 27.46 13.34 -23.71
N ASN A 378 27.59 13.72 -22.44
CA ASN A 378 26.47 14.21 -21.61
C ASN A 378 25.32 13.17 -21.48
N ASN A 379 24.09 13.62 -21.26
CA ASN A 379 22.89 12.81 -21.03
C ASN A 379 22.12 12.54 -22.33
N ALA A 380 21.50 11.37 -22.45
CA ALA A 380 20.44 11.13 -23.41
C ALA A 380 19.16 11.87 -22.99
N LYS A 381 18.33 12.27 -23.95
CA LYS A 381 17.05 12.95 -23.69
C LYS A 381 15.94 12.54 -24.64
N LEU A 382 14.70 12.71 -24.19
CA LEU A 382 13.49 12.62 -25.01
C LEU A 382 12.54 13.76 -24.64
N SER A 383 11.86 14.34 -25.64
CA SER A 383 10.85 15.39 -25.44
C SER A 383 9.44 14.81 -25.55
N ALA A 384 9.24 13.85 -26.46
CA ALA A 384 7.99 13.08 -26.53
C ALA A 384 8.19 11.74 -27.23
N ILE A 385 7.23 10.84 -27.03
CA ILE A 385 7.21 9.49 -27.59
C ILE A 385 5.80 9.23 -28.15
N GLN A 386 5.72 8.77 -29.39
CA GLN A 386 4.50 8.20 -29.96
C GLN A 386 4.74 6.76 -30.38
N ILE A 387 3.81 5.87 -30.05
CA ILE A 387 3.82 4.46 -30.45
C ILE A 387 2.51 4.20 -31.16
N ALA A 388 2.56 3.96 -32.47
CA ALA A 388 1.40 3.62 -33.27
C ALA A 388 1.54 2.18 -33.80
N PRO A 389 0.45 1.41 -33.94
CA PRO A 389 0.50 0.12 -34.62
C PRO A 389 1.06 0.31 -36.03
N SER A 390 2.02 -0.51 -36.43
CA SER A 390 2.55 -0.49 -37.78
C SER A 390 1.53 -1.19 -38.71
N GLY A 391 1.29 -0.63 -39.89
CA GLY A 391 0.39 -1.24 -40.88
C GLY A 391 0.89 -2.64 -41.29
N ALA A 392 -0.03 -3.58 -41.54
CA ALA A 392 0.29 -4.90 -42.09
C ALA A 392 1.24 -4.78 -43.32
N PRO A 393 2.13 -5.75 -43.57
CA PRO A 393 3.08 -5.67 -44.66
C PRO A 393 2.34 -5.45 -45.98
N THR A 394 2.58 -4.31 -46.63
CA THR A 394 2.17 -4.12 -48.02
C THR A 394 2.82 -5.24 -48.84
N PRO A 395 2.06 -6.10 -49.55
CA PRO A 395 2.67 -7.10 -50.42
C PRO A 395 3.58 -6.40 -51.41
N THR A 396 4.83 -6.85 -51.49
CA THR A 396 5.82 -6.37 -52.45
C THR A 396 5.19 -6.37 -53.85
N PRO A 397 5.07 -5.21 -54.54
CA PRO A 397 4.66 -5.25 -55.94
C PRO A 397 5.73 -6.02 -56.71
N THR A 398 5.35 -7.15 -57.27
CA THR A 398 6.15 -7.90 -58.24
C THR A 398 6.44 -6.97 -59.42
N PRO A 399 7.71 -6.70 -59.78
CA PRO A 399 8.00 -6.01 -61.02
C PRO A 399 7.53 -6.91 -62.17
N THR A 400 6.60 -6.41 -62.97
CA THR A 400 6.15 -7.05 -64.21
C THR A 400 7.23 -6.82 -65.28
N PRO A 401 7.56 -7.83 -66.12
CA PRO A 401 8.78 -7.88 -66.93
C PRO A 401 8.98 -6.74 -67.94
#